data_AF-A0A1Q7BXY2-F1
#
_entry.id   AF-A0A1Q7BXY2-F1
#
_cell.length_a   1.000
_cell.length_b   1.000
_cell.length_c   1.000
_cell.angle_alpha   90.00
_cell.angle_beta   90.00
_cell.angle_gamma   90.00
#
_symmetry.space_group_name_H-M   'P 1'
#
loop_
_entity.id
_entity.type
_entity.pdbx_description
1 polymer ?
#
loop_
_entity_poly.entity_id
_entity_poly.type
_entity_poly.pdbx_seq_one_letter_code
_entity_poly.pdbx_strand_id
1 'polypeptide(L)'
;MISARQLFDPPTVPLRPPQRNGRALVGRACRDLRPRPCLRMLLAFYREPLAWFGLLLSAFIIAYAGGIVMFVLHAVVLGEQGPAISPVEHWALDSTLGFVGLGPVVALILPIAAWIVSEPDEGVRTLPFAAVGGVLFALAAGPGPIAHDLLVGRGTWLANRVTDLLGGDTTVLAAHAHGDGIPQTLSIGMQVAIGVPTYVLLVWLALTAVRSAVRHREAFLRARTVLTEVE
;
A
#
# COMPACT_ATOMS: atom_id res chain seq x y z
N MET A 1 -9.51 -5.22 20.62
CA MET A 1 -8.42 -5.24 19.62
C MET A 1 -9.07 -5.03 18.27
N ILE A 2 -8.42 -4.30 17.35
CA ILE A 2 -8.99 -4.04 16.03
C ILE A 2 -9.15 -5.34 15.24
N SER A 3 -10.30 -5.58 14.64
CA SER A 3 -10.56 -6.73 13.77
C SER A 3 -10.61 -6.34 12.29
N ALA A 4 -10.47 -7.33 11.41
CA ALA A 4 -10.54 -7.08 9.97
C ALA A 4 -11.96 -6.66 9.56
N ARG A 5 -13.00 -7.24 10.17
CA ARG A 5 -14.38 -6.77 10.04
C ARG A 5 -14.57 -5.32 10.43
N GLN A 6 -13.99 -4.85 11.54
CA GLN A 6 -14.11 -3.43 11.92
C GLN A 6 -13.52 -2.48 10.86
N LEU A 7 -12.48 -2.92 10.14
CA LEU A 7 -11.91 -2.16 9.03
C LEU A 7 -12.74 -2.29 7.75
N PHE A 8 -13.04 -3.51 7.32
CA PHE A 8 -13.53 -3.79 5.97
C PHE A 8 -15.05 -3.94 5.86
N ASP A 9 -15.76 -4.15 6.97
CA ASP A 9 -17.21 -4.09 6.93
C ASP A 9 -17.63 -2.64 6.72
N PRO A 10 -18.61 -2.41 5.83
CA PRO A 10 -19.17 -1.08 5.65
C PRO A 10 -19.88 -0.64 6.94
N PRO A 11 -19.65 0.60 7.42
CA PRO A 11 -20.38 1.09 8.58
C PRO A 11 -21.89 1.13 8.26
N THR A 12 -22.69 0.53 9.14
CA THR A 12 -24.16 0.47 9.04
C THR A 12 -24.84 1.72 9.57
N VAL A 13 -24.16 2.46 10.45
CA VAL A 13 -24.59 3.72 11.06
C VAL A 13 -23.49 4.75 10.85
N PRO A 14 -23.82 6.05 10.65
CA PRO A 14 -22.81 7.10 10.61
C PRO A 14 -21.90 7.07 11.84
N LEU A 15 -20.60 6.90 11.62
CA LEU A 15 -19.60 6.87 12.68
C LEU A 15 -19.45 8.26 13.28
N ARG A 16 -19.40 8.35 14.61
CA ARG A 16 -19.26 9.63 15.31
C ARG A 16 -17.85 10.21 15.07
N PRO A 17 -17.70 11.55 15.08
CA PRO A 17 -16.38 12.14 15.11
C PRO A 17 -15.68 11.72 16.40
N PRO A 18 -14.39 11.35 16.34
CA PRO A 18 -13.68 10.87 17.51
C PRO A 18 -13.53 12.00 18.54
N GLN A 19 -13.83 11.71 19.81
CA GLN A 19 -13.50 12.61 20.92
C GLN A 19 -12.03 12.40 21.29
N ARG A 20 -11.13 12.98 20.50
CA ARG A 20 -9.68 12.77 20.66
C ARG A 20 -9.15 13.47 21.90
N ASN A 21 -8.74 12.69 22.90
CA ASN A 21 -7.90 13.15 23.99
C ASN A 21 -6.45 12.69 23.73
N GLY A 22 -5.54 13.61 23.36
CA GLY A 22 -4.17 13.26 22.93
C GLY A 22 -3.37 12.48 23.97
N ARG A 23 -3.59 12.73 25.27
CA ARG A 23 -2.97 11.98 26.37
C ARG A 23 -3.44 10.53 26.42
N ALA A 24 -4.70 10.27 26.06
CA ALA A 24 -5.25 8.92 26.01
C ALA A 24 -4.65 8.10 24.85
N LEU A 25 -4.36 8.74 23.70
CA LEU A 25 -3.73 8.08 22.55
C LEU A 25 -2.29 7.61 22.89
N VAL A 26 -1.49 8.47 23.51
CA VAL A 26 -0.11 8.13 23.90
C VAL A 26 -0.12 6.98 24.93
N GLY A 27 -1.01 7.03 25.92
CA GLY A 27 -1.17 5.95 26.89
C GLY A 27 -1.60 4.62 26.24
N ARG A 28 -2.47 4.67 25.22
CA ARG A 28 -2.90 3.51 24.43
C ARG A 28 -1.73 2.96 23.60
N ALA A 29 -0.95 3.82 22.95
CA ALA A 29 0.23 3.43 22.16
C ALA A 29 1.29 2.74 23.02
N CYS A 30 1.65 3.31 24.16
CA CYS A 30 2.63 2.73 25.09
C CYS A 30 2.21 1.37 25.66
N ARG A 31 0.92 1.04 25.63
CA ARG A 31 0.35 -0.24 26.08
C ARG A 31 0.29 -1.25 24.93
N ASP A 32 -0.30 -0.85 23.80
CA ASP A 32 -0.71 -1.74 22.73
C ASP A 32 0.38 -1.95 21.67
N LEU A 33 1.30 -0.99 21.48
CA LEU A 33 2.40 -1.09 20.51
C LEU A 33 3.67 -1.73 21.10
N ARG A 34 3.60 -2.26 22.33
CA ARG A 34 4.66 -3.13 22.86
C ARG A 34 4.74 -4.41 22.01
N PRO A 35 5.91 -5.08 21.93
CA PRO A 35 6.09 -6.22 21.01
C PRO A 35 5.04 -7.33 21.17
N ARG A 36 4.76 -7.77 22.40
CA ARG A 36 3.78 -8.85 22.66
C ARG A 36 2.33 -8.45 22.39
N PRO A 37 1.82 -7.31 22.88
CA PRO A 37 0.48 -6.82 22.52
C PRO A 37 0.32 -6.54 21.02
N CYS A 38 1.31 -5.92 20.38
CA CYS A 38 1.29 -5.62 18.95
C CYS A 38 1.20 -6.92 18.13
N LEU A 39 2.05 -7.91 18.44
CA LEU A 39 1.98 -9.22 17.78
C LEU A 39 0.61 -9.88 17.96
N ARG A 40 0.03 -9.82 19.16
CA ARG A 40 -1.33 -10.36 19.41
C ARG A 40 -2.40 -9.63 18.59
N MET A 41 -2.29 -8.31 18.44
CA MET A 41 -3.18 -7.52 17.60
C MET A 41 -3.05 -7.92 16.12
N LEU A 42 -1.83 -8.02 15.59
CA LEU A 42 -1.58 -8.44 14.21
C LEU A 42 -2.12 -9.84 13.93
N LEU A 43 -1.81 -10.79 14.82
CA LEU A 43 -2.32 -12.16 14.70
C LEU A 43 -3.84 -12.21 14.77
N ALA A 44 -4.47 -11.47 15.69
CA ALA A 44 -5.92 -11.41 15.79
C ALA A 44 -6.56 -10.85 14.50
N PHE A 45 -5.97 -9.78 13.94
CA PHE A 45 -6.45 -9.18 12.70
C PHE A 45 -6.37 -10.15 11.51
N TYR A 46 -5.23 -10.84 11.35
CA TYR A 46 -5.00 -11.78 10.24
C TYR A 46 -5.57 -13.19 10.44
N ARG A 47 -6.28 -13.45 11.54
CA ARG A 47 -7.05 -14.70 11.68
C ARG A 47 -8.30 -14.73 10.81
N GLU A 48 -8.76 -13.57 10.34
CA GLU A 48 -9.94 -13.47 9.49
C GLU A 48 -9.56 -13.53 8.00
N PRO A 49 -10.20 -14.37 7.16
CA PRO A 49 -9.93 -14.42 5.72
C PRO A 49 -10.10 -13.07 5.01
N LEU A 50 -11.01 -12.23 5.51
CA LEU A 50 -11.24 -10.88 5.00
C LEU A 50 -9.99 -10.00 5.11
N ALA A 51 -9.15 -10.20 6.14
CA ALA A 51 -7.90 -9.49 6.31
C ALA A 51 -6.91 -9.77 5.17
N TRP A 52 -6.81 -11.03 4.76
CA TRP A 52 -5.93 -11.47 3.67
C TRP A 52 -6.41 -10.97 2.32
N PHE A 53 -7.72 -11.03 2.08
CA PHE A 53 -8.31 -10.43 0.88
C PHE A 53 -8.04 -8.92 0.82
N GLY A 54 -8.29 -8.21 1.92
CA GLY A 54 -8.04 -6.78 2.02
C GLY A 54 -6.57 -6.42 1.85
N LEU A 55 -5.65 -7.22 2.42
CA LEU A 55 -4.21 -7.09 2.22
C LEU A 55 -3.83 -7.28 0.76
N LEU A 56 -4.27 -8.36 0.12
CA LEU A 56 -3.94 -8.67 -1.27
C LEU A 56 -4.39 -7.54 -2.20
N LEU A 57 -5.64 -7.10 -2.08
CA LEU A 57 -6.19 -6.05 -2.93
C LEU A 57 -5.50 -4.70 -2.67
N SER A 58 -5.21 -4.38 -1.41
CA SER A 58 -4.50 -3.14 -1.06
C SER A 58 -3.08 -3.15 -1.60
N ALA A 59 -2.35 -4.24 -1.40
CA ALA A 59 -0.98 -4.39 -1.91
C ALA A 59 -0.96 -4.32 -3.44
N PHE A 60 -1.92 -4.95 -4.13
CA PHE A 60 -2.04 -4.89 -5.58
C PHE A 60 -2.28 -3.47 -6.09
N ILE A 61 -3.28 -2.77 -5.55
CA ILE A 61 -3.60 -1.39 -5.94
C ILE A 61 -2.40 -0.47 -5.67
N ILE A 62 -1.82 -0.56 -4.48
CA ILE A 62 -0.71 0.32 -4.09
C ILE A 62 0.52 0.04 -4.95
N ALA A 63 0.88 -1.22 -5.19
CA ALA A 63 2.07 -1.57 -5.94
C ALA A 63 1.96 -1.21 -7.42
N TYR A 64 0.84 -1.52 -8.08
CA TYR A 64 0.71 -1.28 -9.52
C TYR A 64 0.23 0.13 -9.83
N ALA A 65 -0.84 0.63 -9.20
CA ALA A 65 -1.31 2.00 -9.47
C ALA A 65 -0.36 3.05 -8.87
N GLY A 66 0.16 2.80 -7.66
CA GLY A 66 1.22 3.64 -7.08
C GLY A 66 2.53 3.51 -7.85
N GLY A 67 2.85 2.30 -8.33
CA GLY A 67 3.99 2.04 -9.21
C GLY A 67 3.98 2.89 -10.47
N ILE A 68 2.82 3.17 -11.08
CA ILE A 68 2.75 4.06 -12.26
C ILE A 68 3.25 5.47 -11.89
N VAL A 69 2.77 6.02 -10.77
CA VAL A 69 3.13 7.37 -10.32
C VAL A 69 4.61 7.42 -9.95
N MET A 70 5.09 6.42 -9.19
CA MET A 70 6.49 6.35 -8.80
C MET A 70 7.40 6.12 -10.01
N PHE A 71 7.01 5.30 -10.97
CA PHE A 71 7.77 5.09 -12.20
C PHE A 71 7.90 6.39 -13.01
N VAL A 72 6.83 7.18 -13.15
CA VAL A 72 6.91 8.50 -13.78
C VAL A 72 7.85 9.43 -13.01
N LEU A 73 7.76 9.45 -11.68
CA LEU A 73 8.67 10.24 -10.84
C LEU A 73 10.13 9.82 -11.08
N HIS A 74 10.45 8.55 -10.94
CA HIS A 74 11.81 8.05 -11.00
C HIS A 74 12.38 8.09 -12.42
N ALA A 75 11.68 7.52 -13.42
CA ALA A 75 12.18 7.42 -14.78
C ALA A 75 12.12 8.75 -15.56
N VAL A 76 11.06 9.56 -15.38
CA VAL A 76 10.85 10.77 -16.20
C VAL A 76 11.30 12.03 -15.50
N VAL A 77 10.93 12.22 -14.22
CA VAL A 77 11.22 13.46 -13.49
C VAL A 77 12.64 13.46 -12.94
N LEU A 78 13.07 12.33 -12.36
CA LEU A 78 14.39 12.19 -11.74
C LEU A 78 15.45 11.63 -12.71
N GLY A 79 15.02 11.02 -13.82
CA GLY A 79 15.93 10.42 -14.81
C GLY A 79 16.68 9.20 -14.29
N GLU A 80 16.13 8.52 -13.27
CA GLU A 80 16.72 7.32 -12.69
C GLU A 80 16.80 6.19 -13.72
N GLN A 81 17.87 5.43 -13.61
CA GLN A 81 18.28 4.44 -14.59
C GLN A 81 17.86 3.05 -14.13
N GLY A 82 17.30 2.25 -15.03
CA GLY A 82 17.06 0.83 -14.78
C GLY A 82 17.45 -0.06 -15.96
N PRO A 83 16.93 -1.30 -16.02
CA PRO A 83 17.18 -2.24 -17.11
C PRO A 83 16.89 -1.64 -18.48
N ALA A 84 17.64 -2.07 -19.49
CA ALA A 84 17.46 -1.61 -20.87
C ALA A 84 16.33 -2.38 -21.57
N ILE A 85 15.12 -2.24 -21.03
CA ILE A 85 13.89 -2.88 -21.50
C ILE A 85 12.83 -1.81 -21.75
N SER A 86 11.68 -2.18 -22.32
CA SER A 86 10.63 -1.19 -22.58
C SER A 86 10.12 -0.56 -21.28
N PRO A 87 9.65 0.71 -21.30
CA PRO A 87 9.13 1.37 -20.10
C PRO A 87 8.00 0.61 -19.40
N VAL A 88 7.17 -0.11 -20.17
CA VAL A 88 6.07 -0.91 -19.64
C VAL A 88 6.59 -2.13 -18.87
N GLU A 89 7.61 -2.81 -19.39
CA GLU A 89 8.24 -3.95 -18.71
C GLU A 89 8.99 -3.51 -17.47
N HIS A 90 9.68 -2.37 -17.51
CA HIS A 90 10.38 -1.81 -16.37
C HIS A 90 9.40 -1.43 -15.25
N TRP A 91 8.32 -0.71 -15.58
CA TRP A 91 7.25 -0.43 -14.63
C TRP A 91 6.65 -1.71 -14.02
N ALA A 92 6.42 -2.74 -14.83
CA ALA A 92 5.88 -4.01 -14.37
C ALA A 92 6.85 -4.75 -13.42
N LEU A 93 8.15 -4.72 -13.72
CA LEU A 93 9.20 -5.26 -12.86
C LEU A 93 9.22 -4.54 -11.50
N ASP A 94 9.30 -3.22 -11.51
CA ASP A 94 9.33 -2.39 -10.30
C ASP A 94 8.07 -2.57 -9.46
N SER A 95 6.90 -2.58 -10.10
CA SER A 95 5.62 -2.81 -9.42
C SER A 95 5.57 -4.20 -8.79
N THR A 96 6.14 -5.21 -9.45
CA THR A 96 6.20 -6.58 -8.91
C THR A 96 7.16 -6.68 -7.72
N LEU A 97 8.34 -6.05 -7.82
CA LEU A 97 9.27 -5.96 -6.70
C LEU A 97 8.68 -5.17 -5.54
N GLY A 98 7.98 -4.07 -5.82
CA GLY A 98 7.24 -3.29 -4.84
C GLY A 98 6.13 -4.10 -4.18
N PHE A 99 5.36 -4.89 -4.94
CA PHE A 99 4.32 -5.77 -4.41
C PHE A 99 4.89 -6.79 -3.42
N VAL A 100 6.00 -7.45 -3.77
CA VAL A 100 6.64 -8.46 -2.91
C VAL A 100 7.36 -7.81 -1.72
N GLY A 101 8.14 -6.76 -1.97
CA GLY A 101 8.97 -6.10 -0.97
C GLY A 101 8.18 -5.26 0.03
N LEU A 102 7.15 -4.53 -0.43
CA LEU A 102 6.31 -3.69 0.43
C LEU A 102 5.07 -4.44 0.94
N GLY A 103 4.74 -5.63 0.42
CA GLY A 103 3.64 -6.46 0.92
C GLY A 103 3.65 -6.65 2.45
N PRO A 104 4.78 -7.04 3.07
CA PRO A 104 4.90 -7.11 4.53
C PRO A 104 4.67 -5.76 5.23
N VAL A 105 5.09 -4.66 4.61
CA VAL A 105 4.89 -3.30 5.13
C VAL A 105 3.40 -2.95 5.11
N VAL A 106 2.69 -3.23 4.01
CA VAL A 106 1.22 -3.07 3.93
C VAL A 106 0.55 -3.91 5.01
N ALA A 107 1.02 -5.15 5.22
CA ALA A 107 0.47 -6.04 6.22
C ALA A 107 0.59 -5.48 7.66
N LEU A 108 1.63 -4.71 7.95
CA LEU A 108 1.75 -4.00 9.23
C LEU A 108 0.90 -2.72 9.27
N ILE A 109 0.90 -1.94 8.18
CA ILE A 109 0.24 -0.64 8.12
C ILE A 109 -1.27 -0.76 8.25
N LEU A 110 -1.92 -1.72 7.58
CA LEU A 110 -3.38 -1.86 7.61
C LEU A 110 -3.95 -1.94 9.04
N PRO A 111 -3.56 -2.91 9.88
CA PRO A 111 -4.06 -3.01 11.25
C PRO A 111 -3.62 -1.83 12.14
N ILE A 112 -2.41 -1.30 11.95
CA ILE A 112 -1.91 -0.16 12.75
C ILE A 112 -2.70 1.12 12.42
N ALA A 113 -2.88 1.43 11.14
CA ALA A 113 -3.65 2.59 10.69
C ALA A 113 -5.10 2.48 11.16
N ALA A 114 -5.70 1.29 11.06
CA ALA A 114 -7.03 1.02 11.60
C ALA A 114 -7.07 1.27 13.12
N TRP A 115 -6.13 0.70 13.89
CA TRP A 115 -6.05 0.89 15.34
C TRP A 115 -5.89 2.37 15.75
N ILE A 116 -5.11 3.16 15.01
CA ILE A 116 -4.90 4.60 15.29
C ILE A 116 -6.22 5.39 15.16
N VAL A 117 -7.05 5.03 14.19
CA VAL A 117 -8.27 5.80 13.86
C VAL A 117 -9.55 5.20 14.42
N SER A 118 -9.47 4.03 15.03
CA SER A 118 -10.61 3.34 15.61
C SER A 118 -10.85 3.78 17.05
N GLU A 119 -12.13 4.00 17.37
CA GLU A 119 -12.58 3.99 18.75
C GLU A 119 -13.04 2.57 19.14
N PRO A 120 -13.00 2.23 20.44
CA PRO A 120 -13.52 0.95 20.91
C PRO A 120 -14.96 0.74 20.42
N ASP A 121 -15.25 -0.44 19.90
CA ASP A 121 -16.58 -0.88 19.45
C ASP A 121 -17.19 -0.11 18.25
N GLU A 122 -16.43 0.78 17.62
CA GLU A 122 -16.82 1.45 16.37
C GLU A 122 -16.09 0.89 15.15
N GLY A 123 -16.67 1.10 13.96
CA GLY A 123 -16.03 0.79 12.68
C GLY A 123 -15.00 1.85 12.27
N VAL A 124 -14.22 1.56 11.23
CA VAL A 124 -13.17 2.47 10.75
C VAL A 124 -13.73 3.54 9.80
N ARG A 125 -13.40 4.81 10.04
CA ARG A 125 -13.73 5.90 9.11
C ARG A 125 -12.77 5.92 7.92
N THR A 126 -13.31 5.98 6.70
CA THR A 126 -12.53 5.85 5.46
C THR A 126 -11.45 6.93 5.32
N LEU A 127 -11.81 8.22 5.46
CA LEU A 127 -10.86 9.32 5.23
C LEU A 127 -9.73 9.38 6.27
N PRO A 128 -9.99 9.30 7.60
CA PRO A 128 -8.91 9.22 8.59
C PRO A 128 -8.00 8.02 8.38
N PHE A 129 -8.58 6.85 8.06
CA PHE A 129 -7.80 5.65 7.75
C PHE A 129 -6.89 5.85 6.55
N ALA A 130 -7.45 6.39 5.45
CA ALA A 130 -6.69 6.68 4.25
C ALA A 130 -5.57 7.69 4.49
N ALA A 131 -5.84 8.74 5.25
CA ALA A 131 -4.84 9.74 5.62
C ALA A 131 -3.68 9.11 6.42
N VAL A 132 -3.99 8.36 7.49
CA VAL A 132 -2.97 7.73 8.35
C VAL A 132 -2.22 6.63 7.59
N GLY A 133 -2.95 5.71 6.95
CA GLY A 133 -2.36 4.60 6.19
C GLY A 133 -1.51 5.08 5.03
N GLY A 134 -1.99 6.07 4.26
CA GLY A 134 -1.25 6.65 3.15
C GLY A 134 0.03 7.36 3.58
N VAL A 135 -0.01 8.14 4.67
CA VAL A 135 1.19 8.78 5.22
C VAL A 135 2.19 7.75 5.73
N LEU A 136 1.73 6.75 6.50
CA LEU A 136 2.62 5.68 6.98
C LEU A 136 3.26 4.93 5.82
N PHE A 137 2.51 4.66 4.75
CA PHE A 137 3.04 3.99 3.57
C PHE A 137 4.04 4.87 2.82
N ALA A 138 3.75 6.15 2.61
CA ALA A 138 4.66 7.09 1.96
C ALA A 138 6.02 7.16 2.69
N LEU A 139 5.98 7.21 4.03
CA LEU A 139 7.19 7.21 4.85
C LEU A 139 7.96 5.88 4.77
N ALA A 140 7.23 4.75 4.81
CA ALA A 140 7.85 3.42 4.71
C ALA A 140 8.43 3.15 3.32
N ALA A 141 7.81 3.69 2.27
CA ALA A 141 8.29 3.62 0.90
C ALA A 141 9.41 4.63 0.61
N GLY A 142 9.61 5.65 1.45
CA GLY A 142 10.63 6.70 1.24
C GLY A 142 12.05 6.19 0.93
N PRO A 143 12.56 5.12 1.57
CA PRO A 143 13.84 4.49 1.22
C PRO A 143 13.83 3.68 -0.09
N GLY A 144 12.70 3.63 -0.79
CA GLY A 144 12.51 2.93 -2.07
C GLY A 144 13.54 3.21 -3.17
N PRO A 145 14.09 4.43 -3.35
CA PRO A 145 15.05 4.69 -4.42
C PRO A 145 16.35 3.92 -4.16
N ILE A 146 16.76 3.83 -2.88
CA ILE A 146 17.94 3.05 -2.49
C ILE A 146 17.73 1.57 -2.84
N ALA A 147 16.56 1.02 -2.52
CA ALA A 147 16.24 -0.37 -2.83
C ALA A 147 16.18 -0.62 -4.34
N HIS A 148 15.60 0.32 -5.10
CA HIS A 148 15.57 0.29 -6.56
C HIS A 148 17.00 0.28 -7.13
N ASP A 149 17.84 1.25 -6.76
CA ASP A 149 19.21 1.38 -7.28
C ASP A 149 20.06 0.13 -7.01
N LEU A 150 19.89 -0.48 -5.83
CA LEU A 150 20.63 -1.69 -5.45
C LEU A 150 20.14 -2.96 -6.17
N LEU A 151 18.86 -3.03 -6.53
CA LEU A 151 18.25 -4.23 -7.08
C LEU A 151 18.12 -4.17 -8.60
N VAL A 152 17.57 -3.08 -9.13
CA VAL A 152 17.19 -2.90 -10.54
C VAL A 152 17.84 -1.67 -11.17
N GLY A 153 18.66 -0.94 -10.42
CA GLY A 153 19.52 0.09 -10.97
C GLY A 153 20.38 -0.46 -12.12
N ARG A 154 20.66 0.38 -13.11
CA ARG A 154 21.44 -0.03 -14.28
C ARG A 154 22.81 -0.61 -13.88
N GLY A 155 23.17 -1.71 -14.52
CA GLY A 155 24.44 -2.41 -14.25
C GLY A 155 24.37 -3.39 -13.06
N THR A 156 23.26 -3.41 -12.30
CA THR A 156 23.03 -4.45 -11.29
C THR A 156 22.79 -5.82 -11.93
N TRP A 157 22.99 -6.86 -11.13
CA TRP A 157 22.84 -8.25 -11.59
C TRP A 157 21.43 -8.52 -12.15
N LEU A 158 20.37 -8.09 -11.43
CA LEU A 158 19.00 -8.35 -11.85
C LEU A 158 18.63 -7.51 -13.08
N ALA A 159 19.02 -6.23 -13.13
CA ALA A 159 18.79 -5.39 -14.30
C ALA A 159 19.39 -5.99 -15.58
N ASN A 160 20.64 -6.47 -15.50
CA ASN A 160 21.30 -7.12 -16.64
C ASN A 160 20.59 -8.42 -17.03
N ARG A 161 20.23 -9.26 -16.05
CA ARG A 161 19.52 -10.52 -16.33
C ARG A 161 18.17 -10.32 -16.99
N VAL A 162 17.37 -9.35 -16.52
CA VAL A 162 16.08 -9.05 -17.14
C VAL A 162 16.28 -8.48 -18.55
N THR A 163 17.28 -7.62 -18.74
CA THR A 163 17.65 -7.08 -20.06
C THR A 163 18.00 -8.21 -21.03
N ASP A 164 18.83 -9.16 -20.61
CA ASP A 164 19.23 -10.32 -21.41
C ASP A 164 18.03 -11.21 -21.78
N LEU A 165 17.13 -11.46 -20.82
CA LEU A 165 15.96 -12.32 -21.00
C LEU A 165 14.91 -11.71 -21.92
N LEU A 166 14.73 -10.39 -21.88
CA LEU A 166 13.73 -9.67 -22.68
C LEU A 166 14.29 -9.12 -24.00
N GLY A 167 15.54 -9.45 -24.33
CA GLY A 167 16.13 -9.16 -25.64
C GLY A 167 16.61 -7.72 -25.82
N GLY A 168 16.79 -6.97 -24.73
CA GLY A 168 17.45 -5.65 -24.63
C GLY A 168 17.14 -4.62 -25.73
N ASP A 169 16.51 -3.50 -25.38
CA ASP A 169 16.25 -2.43 -26.35
C ASP A 169 17.44 -1.44 -26.45
N THR A 170 18.14 -1.49 -27.59
CA THR A 170 19.28 -0.59 -27.87
C THR A 170 18.90 0.89 -27.96
N THR A 171 17.62 1.22 -28.20
CA THR A 171 17.14 2.61 -28.22
C THR A 171 16.99 3.17 -26.80
N VAL A 172 16.64 2.31 -25.83
CA VAL A 172 16.56 2.64 -24.41
C VAL A 172 17.95 2.89 -23.83
N LEU A 173 18.98 2.17 -24.31
CA LEU A 173 20.38 2.41 -23.92
C LEU A 173 20.84 3.84 -24.24
N ALA A 174 20.46 4.40 -25.39
CA ALA A 174 20.89 5.73 -25.84
C ALA A 174 20.13 6.90 -25.17
N ALA A 175 18.82 6.75 -24.92
CA ALA A 175 18.00 7.80 -24.29
C ALA A 175 18.41 8.12 -22.83
N HIS A 176 19.11 7.18 -22.20
CA HIS A 176 19.39 7.19 -20.76
C HIS A 176 20.83 7.60 -20.43
N ALA A 177 21.60 8.19 -21.34
CA ALA A 177 23.00 8.57 -21.05
C ALA A 177 23.19 9.78 -20.08
N HIS A 178 22.12 10.35 -19.51
CA HIS A 178 22.16 11.63 -18.77
C HIS A 178 21.87 11.53 -17.24
N GLY A 179 22.13 10.40 -16.60
CA GLY A 179 21.57 10.07 -15.28
C GLY A 179 22.34 10.42 -14.00
N ASP A 180 23.40 11.24 -14.01
CA ASP A 180 24.31 11.38 -12.83
C ASP A 180 23.99 12.58 -11.88
N GLY A 181 22.78 13.13 -11.89
CA GLY A 181 22.53 14.47 -11.32
C GLY A 181 21.82 14.59 -9.98
N ILE A 182 20.99 13.62 -9.55
CA ILE A 182 20.06 13.82 -8.43
C ILE A 182 20.63 13.23 -7.12
N PRO A 183 20.81 14.03 -6.05
CA PRO A 183 21.18 13.49 -4.75
C PRO A 183 20.12 12.54 -4.19
N GLN A 184 20.53 11.43 -3.59
CA GLN A 184 19.62 10.43 -3.01
C GLN A 184 18.65 11.03 -1.98
N THR A 185 19.11 12.01 -1.21
CA THR A 185 18.28 12.73 -0.23
C THR A 185 17.12 13.48 -0.88
N LEU A 186 17.34 14.05 -2.07
CA LEU A 186 16.31 14.72 -2.84
C LEU A 186 15.32 13.70 -3.43
N SER A 187 15.80 12.57 -3.96
CA SER A 187 14.93 11.49 -4.46
C SER A 187 14.02 10.95 -3.35
N ILE A 188 14.56 10.65 -2.17
CA ILE A 188 13.77 10.23 -0.99
C ILE A 188 12.76 11.30 -0.58
N GLY A 189 13.18 12.57 -0.52
CA GLY A 189 12.30 13.69 -0.18
C GLY A 189 11.14 13.84 -1.15
N MET A 190 11.42 13.75 -2.45
CA MET A 190 10.42 13.80 -3.53
C MET A 190 9.48 12.59 -3.47
N GLN A 191 10.00 11.39 -3.22
CA GLN A 191 9.20 10.18 -3.08
C GLN A 191 8.22 10.29 -1.92
N VAL A 192 8.63 10.84 -0.77
CA VAL A 192 7.70 11.08 0.34
C VAL A 192 6.70 12.18 -0.01
N ALA A 193 7.16 13.31 -0.57
CA ALA A 193 6.31 14.46 -0.88
C ALA A 193 5.19 14.12 -1.87
N ILE A 194 5.51 13.37 -2.94
CA ILE A 194 4.55 12.91 -3.95
C ILE A 194 3.82 11.66 -3.46
N GLY A 195 4.49 10.82 -2.68
CA GLY A 195 3.95 9.61 -2.10
C GLY A 195 2.77 9.89 -1.17
N VAL A 196 2.86 10.89 -0.28
CA VAL A 196 1.78 11.20 0.66
C VAL A 196 0.42 11.39 -0.03
N PRO A 197 0.22 12.34 -0.96
CA PRO A 197 -1.08 12.51 -1.61
C PRO A 197 -1.48 11.27 -2.42
N THR A 198 -0.52 10.63 -3.09
CA THR A 198 -0.76 9.43 -3.91
C THR A 198 -1.27 8.27 -3.07
N TYR A 199 -0.55 7.89 -2.01
CA TYR A 199 -0.89 6.75 -1.18
C TYR A 199 -2.11 7.01 -0.30
N VAL A 200 -2.40 8.26 0.09
CA VAL A 200 -3.69 8.58 0.73
C VAL A 200 -4.85 8.27 -0.20
N LEU A 201 -4.76 8.68 -1.47
CA LEU A 201 -5.79 8.38 -2.47
C LEU A 201 -5.90 6.87 -2.74
N LEU A 202 -4.78 6.16 -2.87
CA LEU A 202 -4.77 4.72 -3.17
C LEU A 202 -5.25 3.87 -1.99
N VAL A 203 -4.92 4.23 -0.75
CA VAL A 203 -5.45 3.55 0.45
C VAL A 203 -6.95 3.81 0.57
N TRP A 204 -7.41 5.03 0.27
CA TRP A 204 -8.85 5.33 0.19
C TRP A 204 -9.54 4.45 -0.85
N LEU A 205 -8.96 4.34 -2.05
CA LEU A 205 -9.49 3.53 -3.15
C LEU A 205 -9.53 2.05 -2.76
N ALA A 206 -8.45 1.52 -2.19
CA ALA A 206 -8.36 0.13 -1.75
C ALA A 206 -9.41 -0.20 -0.68
N LEU A 207 -9.54 0.63 0.36
CA LEU A 207 -10.55 0.42 1.39
C LEU A 207 -11.97 0.47 0.80
N THR A 208 -12.23 1.40 -0.11
CA THR A 208 -13.52 1.54 -0.79
C THR A 208 -13.82 0.31 -1.66
N ALA A 209 -12.83 -0.19 -2.39
CA ALA A 209 -12.95 -1.38 -3.22
C ALA A 209 -13.25 -2.63 -2.37
N VAL A 210 -12.52 -2.85 -1.27
CA VAL A 210 -12.78 -3.98 -0.36
C VAL A 210 -14.19 -3.88 0.23
N ARG A 211 -14.58 -2.71 0.76
CA ARG A 211 -15.93 -2.49 1.32
C ARG A 211 -17.03 -2.71 0.29
N SER A 212 -16.81 -2.27 -0.95
CA SER A 212 -17.75 -2.50 -2.05
C SER A 212 -17.90 -4.00 -2.34
N ALA A 213 -16.79 -4.74 -2.44
CA ALA A 213 -16.81 -6.19 -2.65
C ALA A 213 -17.57 -6.94 -1.54
N VAL A 214 -17.35 -6.56 -0.27
CA VAL A 214 -18.08 -7.12 0.88
C VAL A 214 -19.58 -6.84 0.77
N ARG A 215 -19.98 -5.59 0.48
CA ARG A 215 -21.39 -5.21 0.29
C ARG A 215 -22.07 -6.03 -0.80
N HIS A 216 -21.41 -6.19 -1.95
CA HIS A 216 -21.95 -6.96 -3.06
C HIS A 216 -22.13 -8.43 -2.71
N ARG A 217 -21.15 -9.03 -2.01
CA ARG A 217 -21.24 -10.42 -1.53
C ARG A 217 -22.42 -10.60 -0.58
N GLU A 218 -22.63 -9.70 0.38
CA GLU A 218 -23.74 -9.77 1.33
C GLU A 218 -25.11 -9.57 0.66
N ALA A 219 -25.20 -8.67 -0.32
CA ALA A 219 -26.42 -8.48 -1.11
C ALA A 219 -26.76 -9.75 -1.91
N PHE A 220 -25.76 -10.36 -2.56
CA PHE A 220 -25.93 -11.60 -3.31
C PHE A 220 -26.39 -12.77 -2.43
N LEU A 221 -25.77 -12.93 -1.25
CA LEU A 221 -26.17 -13.98 -0.30
C LEU A 221 -27.60 -13.79 0.20
N ARG A 222 -28.01 -12.55 0.53
CA ARG A 222 -29.39 -12.25 0.93
C ARG A 222 -30.41 -12.56 -0.17
N ALA A 223 -30.11 -12.15 -1.40
CA ALA A 223 -30.98 -12.43 -2.55
C ALA A 223 -31.15 -13.94 -2.77
N ARG A 224 -30.07 -14.71 -2.65
CA ARG A 224 -30.11 -16.17 -2.74
C ARG A 224 -30.97 -16.81 -1.65
N THR A 225 -30.87 -16.37 -0.40
CA THR A 225 -31.69 -16.92 0.70
C THR A 225 -33.18 -16.69 0.47
N VAL A 226 -33.56 -15.49 0.04
CA VAL A 226 -34.97 -15.17 -0.27
C VAL A 226 -35.51 -16.05 -1.39
N LEU A 227 -34.71 -16.30 -2.44
CA LEU A 227 -35.12 -17.17 -3.54
C LEU A 227 -35.33 -18.62 -3.09
N THR A 228 -34.51 -19.13 -2.17
CA THR A 228 -34.65 -20.51 -1.65
C THR A 228 -35.78 -20.69 -0.63
N GLU A 229 -36.31 -19.61 -0.05
CA GLU A 229 -37.46 -19.66 0.89
C GLU A 229 -38.82 -19.59 0.19
N VAL A 230 -38.83 -19.22 -1.10
CA VAL A 230 -40.05 -19.07 -1.92
C VAL A 230 -40.35 -20.33 -2.76
N GLU A 231 -39.39 -21.25 -2.88
CA GLU A 231 -39.54 -22.59 -3.47
C GLU A 231 -40.01 -23.61 -2.43
#